data_AF-A0A2H6H1X5-F1
#
_entry.id   AF-A0A2H6H1X5-F1
#
_cell.length_a   1.000
_cell.length_b   1.000
_cell.length_c   1.000
_cell.angle_alpha   90.00
_cell.angle_beta   90.00
_cell.angle_gamma   90.00
#
_symmetry.space_group_name_H-M   'P 1'
#
loop_
_entity.id
_entity.type
_entity.pdbx_description
1 polymer ?
#
loop_
_entity_poly.entity_id
_entity_poly.type
_entity_poly.pdbx_seq_one_letter_code
_entity_poly.pdbx_strand_id
1 'polypeptide(L)'
;MTKAIIFDASTLISLAMNGLFPEFRKLKEAFKGKFIITQDVKYEIIDKPIKIKRFELEALKINQLLDDKVLEMPKSLGVEGGEVAKKTIELRDIANTTFYSTKKDIHIIDKGEVSCLALSRILDEKKISNILAIDERTMRMLVEKPQNLEKLLGKKLHTRITSRRQNFKFFRGFKIIRSAELVYVVYKKNLARLKNGPVLDALLWAVKFKGCSISRDEIEEIKRLG
;
A
#
# COMPACT_ATOMS: atom_id res chain seq x y z
N MET A 1 0.94 -6.74 22.65
CA MET A 1 1.60 -5.69 21.84
C MET A 1 0.78 -5.47 20.58
N THR A 2 0.22 -4.28 20.40
CA THR A 2 -0.66 -3.97 19.26
C THR A 2 0.14 -3.98 17.95
N LYS A 3 -0.38 -4.67 16.93
CA LYS A 3 0.21 -4.72 15.59
C LYS A 3 -0.78 -4.24 14.55
N ALA A 4 -0.30 -3.56 13.52
CA ALA A 4 -1.13 -3.02 12.45
C ALA A 4 -0.58 -3.31 11.05
N ILE A 5 -1.47 -3.51 10.08
CA ILE A 5 -1.15 -3.39 8.66
C ILE A 5 -1.90 -2.18 8.13
N ILE A 6 -1.18 -1.21 7.56
CA ILE A 6 -1.75 -0.03 6.95
C ILE A 6 -1.90 -0.29 5.45
N PHE A 7 -3.10 -0.20 4.92
CA PHE A 7 -3.37 -0.48 3.51
C PHE A 7 -3.47 0.81 2.71
N ASP A 8 -2.75 0.86 1.59
CA ASP A 8 -2.97 1.87 0.56
C ASP A 8 -4.18 1.52 -0.32
N ALA A 9 -4.54 2.46 -1.18
CA ALA A 9 -5.62 2.27 -2.14
C ALA A 9 -5.31 1.13 -3.13
N SER A 10 -4.08 1.07 -3.64
CA SER A 10 -3.70 0.16 -4.71
C SER A 10 -3.83 -1.31 -4.31
N THR A 11 -3.37 -1.69 -3.11
CA THR A 11 -3.51 -3.04 -2.58
C THR A 11 -4.97 -3.42 -2.35
N LEU A 12 -5.80 -2.52 -1.80
CA LEU A 12 -7.23 -2.82 -1.55
C LEU A 12 -8.03 -2.97 -2.84
N ILE A 13 -7.78 -2.10 -3.83
CA ILE A 13 -8.38 -2.20 -5.15
C ILE A 13 -7.99 -3.53 -5.81
N SER A 14 -6.70 -3.88 -5.77
CA SER A 14 -6.17 -5.14 -6.34
C SER A 14 -6.84 -6.37 -5.72
N LEU A 15 -7.03 -6.40 -4.39
CA LEU A 15 -7.76 -7.48 -3.71
C LEU A 15 -9.26 -7.49 -4.04
N ALA A 16 -9.89 -6.32 -4.13
CA ALA A 16 -11.32 -6.18 -4.47
C ALA A 16 -11.61 -6.69 -5.88
N MET A 17 -10.82 -6.27 -6.85
CA MET A 17 -10.98 -6.64 -8.27
C MET A 17 -10.77 -8.14 -8.53
N ASN A 18 -10.08 -8.83 -7.63
CA ASN A 18 -9.86 -10.28 -7.70
C ASN A 18 -10.84 -11.08 -6.81
N GLY A 19 -11.80 -10.43 -6.15
CA GLY A 19 -12.78 -11.10 -5.30
C GLY A 19 -12.18 -11.77 -4.06
N LEU A 20 -11.05 -11.26 -3.55
CA LEU A 20 -10.25 -11.87 -2.47
C LEU A 20 -10.68 -11.42 -1.06
N PHE A 21 -11.84 -10.78 -0.90
CA PHE A 21 -12.31 -10.35 0.42
C PHE A 21 -12.56 -11.48 1.42
N PRO A 22 -13.07 -12.65 1.03
CA PRO A 22 -13.17 -13.78 1.95
C PRO A 22 -11.81 -14.22 2.47
N GLU A 23 -10.79 -14.29 1.61
CA GLU A 23 -9.41 -14.54 1.99
C GLU A 23 -8.85 -13.43 2.89
N PHE A 24 -9.16 -12.17 2.60
CA PHE A 24 -8.76 -11.01 3.39
C PHE A 24 -9.32 -11.04 4.81
N ARG A 25 -10.60 -11.43 4.98
CA ARG A 25 -11.23 -11.60 6.30
C ARG A 25 -10.56 -12.71 7.11
N LYS A 26 -10.29 -13.86 6.49
CA LYS A 26 -9.53 -14.95 7.13
C LYS A 26 -8.12 -14.51 7.51
N LEU A 27 -7.49 -13.67 6.68
CA LEU A 27 -6.17 -13.10 6.99
C LEU A 27 -6.22 -12.19 8.22
N LYS A 28 -7.26 -11.36 8.35
CA LYS A 28 -7.49 -10.51 9.54
C LYS A 28 -7.61 -11.35 10.81
N GLU A 29 -8.40 -12.43 10.77
CA GLU A 29 -8.56 -13.37 11.89
C GLU A 29 -7.23 -14.01 12.29
N ALA A 30 -6.45 -14.48 11.31
CA ALA A 30 -5.15 -15.10 11.53
C ALA A 30 -4.08 -14.12 12.03
N PHE A 31 -4.12 -12.85 11.61
CA PHE A 31 -3.12 -11.84 11.98
C PHE A 31 -3.27 -11.37 13.43
N LYS A 32 -4.48 -11.39 14.00
CA LYS A 32 -4.81 -10.92 15.36
C LYS A 32 -4.31 -9.49 15.66
N GLY A 33 -4.22 -8.65 14.63
CA GLY A 33 -3.89 -7.23 14.72
C GLY A 33 -4.93 -6.38 14.00
N LYS A 34 -4.63 -5.11 13.76
CA LYS A 34 -5.54 -4.18 13.08
C LYS A 34 -5.18 -4.00 11.62
N PHE A 35 -6.20 -3.92 10.76
CA PHE A 35 -6.02 -3.48 9.38
C PHE A 35 -6.55 -2.05 9.30
N ILE A 36 -5.70 -1.12 8.89
CA ILE A 36 -5.97 0.31 8.99
C ILE A 36 -5.92 0.94 7.61
N ILE A 37 -6.83 1.86 7.35
CA ILE A 37 -6.76 2.80 6.23
C ILE A 37 -6.78 4.24 6.75
N THR A 38 -6.28 5.17 5.96
CA THR A 38 -6.36 6.61 6.28
C THR A 38 -7.64 7.22 5.72
N GLN A 39 -7.94 8.45 6.15
CA GLN A 39 -9.06 9.21 5.60
C GLN A 39 -8.88 9.51 4.10
N ASP A 40 -7.65 9.76 3.65
CA ASP A 40 -7.35 10.00 2.24
C ASP A 40 -7.57 8.72 1.40
N VAL A 41 -7.15 7.56 1.90
CA VAL A 41 -7.42 6.27 1.24
C VAL A 41 -8.91 5.97 1.20
N LYS A 42 -9.64 6.17 2.32
CA LYS A 42 -11.10 6.02 2.36
C LYS A 42 -11.78 6.90 1.31
N TYR A 43 -11.33 8.15 1.17
CA TYR A 43 -11.89 9.05 0.18
C TYR A 43 -11.65 8.54 -1.25
N GLU A 44 -10.44 8.06 -1.53
CA GLU A 44 -10.02 7.57 -2.84
C GLU A 44 -10.77 6.31 -3.30
N ILE A 45 -11.00 5.35 -2.39
CA ILE A 45 -11.54 4.03 -2.74
C ILE A 45 -13.01 3.82 -2.36
N ILE A 46 -13.58 4.67 -1.52
CA ILE A 46 -15.00 4.61 -1.10
C ILE A 46 -15.74 5.90 -1.45
N ASP A 47 -15.37 7.04 -0.84
CA ASP A 47 -16.24 8.23 -0.85
C ASP A 47 -16.40 8.86 -2.24
N LYS A 48 -15.33 8.81 -3.06
CA LYS A 48 -15.37 9.25 -4.45
C LYS A 48 -15.99 8.18 -5.36
N PRO A 49 -15.57 6.90 -5.33
CA PRO A 49 -16.08 5.91 -6.29
C PRO A 49 -17.55 5.52 -6.06
N ILE A 50 -18.09 5.63 -4.83
CA ILE A 50 -19.51 5.35 -4.57
C ILE A 50 -20.45 6.26 -5.37
N LYS A 51 -19.99 7.48 -5.73
CA LYS A 51 -20.76 8.43 -6.54
C LYS A 51 -20.66 8.16 -8.04
N ILE A 52 -19.81 7.22 -8.46
CA ILE A 52 -19.55 6.90 -9.86
C ILE A 52 -20.18 5.53 -10.15
N LYS A 53 -21.22 5.49 -10.96
CA LYS A 53 -22.01 4.27 -11.25
C LYS A 53 -21.17 3.05 -11.64
N ARG A 54 -20.08 3.27 -12.38
CA ARG A 54 -19.14 2.20 -12.79
C ARG A 54 -18.42 1.52 -11.62
N PHE A 55 -18.18 2.23 -10.52
CA PHE A 55 -17.35 1.77 -9.39
C PHE A 55 -18.13 1.65 -8.08
N GLU A 56 -19.43 1.92 -8.11
CA GLU A 56 -20.30 1.97 -6.93
C GLU A 56 -20.32 0.63 -6.19
N LEU A 57 -20.37 -0.50 -6.91
CA LEU A 57 -20.39 -1.83 -6.30
C LEU A 57 -19.08 -2.15 -5.57
N GLU A 58 -17.93 -1.85 -6.18
CA GLU A 58 -16.62 -2.06 -5.57
C GLU A 58 -16.45 -1.19 -4.32
N ALA A 59 -16.87 0.07 -4.39
CA ALA A 59 -16.85 0.99 -3.26
C ALA A 59 -17.71 0.49 -2.09
N LEU A 60 -18.93 0.00 -2.38
CA LEU A 60 -19.82 -0.56 -1.37
C LEU A 60 -19.23 -1.81 -0.71
N LYS A 61 -18.62 -2.70 -1.50
CA LYS A 61 -17.95 -3.90 -0.95
C LYS A 61 -16.79 -3.52 -0.02
N ILE A 62 -16.01 -2.50 -0.36
CA ILE A 62 -14.92 -2.01 0.52
C ILE A 62 -15.52 -1.33 1.76
N ASN A 63 -16.59 -0.54 1.62
CA ASN A 63 -17.27 0.10 2.75
C ASN A 63 -17.78 -0.94 3.76
N GLN A 64 -18.32 -2.07 3.28
CA GLN A 64 -18.72 -3.18 4.15
C GLN A 64 -17.57 -3.71 5.03
N LEU A 65 -16.31 -3.65 4.56
CA LEU A 65 -15.16 -4.04 5.39
C LEU A 65 -14.94 -3.08 6.57
N LEU A 66 -15.28 -1.80 6.44
CA LEU A 66 -15.27 -0.84 7.54
C LEU A 66 -16.43 -1.08 8.50
N ASP A 67 -17.63 -1.29 7.95
CA ASP A 67 -18.84 -1.55 8.74
C ASP A 67 -18.66 -2.82 9.60
N ASP A 68 -18.05 -3.85 9.04
CA ASP A 68 -17.74 -5.12 9.71
C ASP A 68 -16.50 -5.06 10.61
N LYS A 69 -15.84 -3.89 10.74
CA LYS A 69 -14.60 -3.68 11.51
C LYS A 69 -13.44 -4.59 11.07
N VAL A 70 -13.45 -5.07 9.83
CA VAL A 70 -12.31 -5.75 9.23
C VAL A 70 -11.22 -4.74 8.93
N LEU A 71 -11.61 -3.61 8.32
CA LEU A 71 -10.82 -2.39 8.23
C LEU A 71 -11.24 -1.44 9.35
N GLU A 72 -10.29 -0.69 9.90
CA GLU A 72 -10.52 0.30 10.94
C GLU A 72 -9.83 1.63 10.58
N MET A 73 -10.33 2.73 11.13
CA MET A 73 -9.69 4.06 10.98
C MET A 73 -8.58 4.26 12.03
N PRO A 74 -7.66 5.24 11.85
CA PRO A 74 -6.52 5.45 12.75
C PRO A 74 -6.91 5.76 14.19
N LYS A 75 -8.11 6.32 14.41
CA LYS A 75 -8.68 6.57 15.75
C LYS A 75 -8.72 5.30 16.61
N SER A 76 -8.89 4.14 15.99
CA SER A 76 -8.87 2.83 16.66
C SER A 76 -7.52 2.48 17.30
N LEU A 77 -6.45 3.19 16.93
CA LEU A 77 -5.09 3.09 17.48
C LEU A 77 -4.70 4.31 18.33
N GLY A 78 -5.66 5.19 18.65
CA GLY A 78 -5.38 6.43 19.39
C GLY A 78 -4.60 7.46 18.56
N VAL A 79 -4.83 7.49 17.24
CA VAL A 79 -4.27 8.48 16.32
C VAL A 79 -5.40 9.34 15.76
N GLU A 80 -5.30 10.65 15.96
CA GLU A 80 -6.30 11.60 15.48
C GLU A 80 -6.07 11.96 14.01
N GLY A 81 -7.17 12.19 13.26
CA GLY A 81 -7.08 12.48 11.83
C GLY A 81 -6.27 13.74 11.50
N GLY A 82 -6.32 14.75 12.37
CA GLY A 82 -5.54 15.99 12.21
C GLY A 82 -4.03 15.77 12.35
N GLU A 83 -3.59 14.80 13.15
CA GLU A 83 -2.19 14.44 13.30
C GLU A 83 -1.65 13.82 12.01
N VAL A 84 -2.42 12.87 11.44
CA VAL A 84 -2.10 12.25 10.15
C VAL A 84 -2.02 13.30 9.06
N ALA A 85 -3.02 14.19 8.95
CA ALA A 85 -3.07 15.21 7.90
C ALA A 85 -1.85 16.15 7.91
N LYS A 86 -1.40 16.59 9.09
CA LYS A 86 -0.20 17.45 9.22
C LYS A 86 1.06 16.72 8.74
N LYS A 87 1.28 15.49 9.21
CA LYS A 87 2.44 14.68 8.82
C LYS A 87 2.38 14.30 7.33
N THR A 88 1.19 14.10 6.77
CA THR A 88 1.01 13.88 5.33
C THR A 88 1.50 15.05 4.50
N ILE A 89 1.15 16.28 4.87
CA ILE A 89 1.61 17.49 4.14
C ILE A 89 3.13 17.59 4.20
N GLU A 90 3.71 17.44 5.39
CA GLU A 90 5.17 17.47 5.60
C GLU A 90 5.89 16.45 4.71
N LEU A 91 5.50 15.17 4.78
CA LEU A 91 6.15 14.11 4.00
C LEU A 91 5.93 14.26 2.49
N ARG A 92 4.76 14.74 2.07
CA ARG A 92 4.44 14.95 0.65
C ARG A 92 5.33 16.03 0.06
N ASP A 93 5.47 17.15 0.77
CA ASP A 93 6.26 18.28 0.29
C ASP A 93 7.74 17.90 0.24
N ILE A 94 8.24 17.14 1.22
CA ILE A 94 9.59 16.55 1.17
C ILE A 94 9.75 15.59 -0.02
N ALA A 95 8.77 14.70 -0.25
CA ALA A 95 8.82 13.73 -1.34
C ALA A 95 8.86 14.41 -2.71
N ASN A 96 7.94 15.34 -2.96
CA ASN A 96 7.81 16.04 -4.24
C ASN A 96 8.92 17.06 -4.47
N THR A 97 9.67 17.45 -3.43
CA THR A 97 10.94 18.19 -3.56
C THR A 97 12.16 17.27 -3.50
N THR A 98 12.03 15.95 -3.44
CA THR A 98 13.21 15.06 -3.39
C THR A 98 13.89 14.94 -4.74
N PHE A 99 13.13 14.88 -5.83
CA PHE A 99 13.65 14.75 -7.19
C PHE A 99 13.35 15.98 -8.00
N TYR A 100 14.31 16.41 -8.80
CA TYR A 100 14.17 17.58 -9.64
C TYR A 100 14.85 17.39 -10.99
N SER A 101 14.24 18.00 -12.00
CA SER A 101 14.81 18.20 -13.33
C SER A 101 15.53 19.54 -13.38
N THR A 102 16.20 19.84 -14.49
CA THR A 102 16.86 21.14 -14.73
C THR A 102 15.95 22.36 -14.55
N LYS A 103 14.61 22.21 -14.63
CA LYS A 103 13.66 23.34 -14.62
C LYS A 103 12.66 23.33 -13.48
N LYS A 104 12.40 22.17 -12.84
CA LYS A 104 11.37 22.04 -11.79
C LYS A 104 11.51 20.76 -10.99
N ASP A 105 10.97 20.81 -9.77
CA ASP A 105 10.71 19.65 -8.93
C ASP A 105 9.73 18.68 -9.60
N ILE A 106 9.86 17.39 -9.29
CA ILE A 106 9.07 16.32 -9.88
C ILE A 106 8.06 15.85 -8.86
N HIS A 107 6.79 15.99 -9.22
CA HIS A 107 5.70 15.34 -8.51
C HIS A 107 5.85 13.83 -8.65
N ILE A 108 6.06 13.14 -7.53
CA ILE A 108 6.29 11.69 -7.51
C ILE A 108 5.16 10.92 -6.84
N ILE A 109 4.49 11.50 -5.84
CA ILE A 109 3.48 10.80 -5.04
C ILE A 109 2.32 11.71 -4.64
N ASP A 110 1.15 11.11 -4.53
CA ASP A 110 -0.10 11.79 -4.18
C ASP A 110 -0.46 11.64 -2.70
N LYS A 111 -1.45 12.43 -2.27
CA LYS A 111 -1.86 12.53 -0.86
C LYS A 111 -2.29 11.18 -0.27
N GLY A 112 -2.99 10.35 -1.05
CA GLY A 112 -3.42 9.00 -0.63
C GLY A 112 -2.25 8.13 -0.22
N GLU A 113 -1.21 8.05 -1.06
CA GLU A 113 0.00 7.25 -0.82
C GLU A 113 0.80 7.76 0.37
N VAL A 114 0.99 9.09 0.45
CA VAL A 114 1.75 9.72 1.53
C VAL A 114 1.07 9.55 2.89
N SER A 115 -0.26 9.57 2.92
CA SER A 115 -1.00 9.44 4.17
C SER A 115 -0.70 8.13 4.91
N CYS A 116 -0.44 7.04 4.17
CA CYS A 116 -0.03 5.77 4.75
C CYS A 116 1.36 5.87 5.39
N LEU A 117 2.32 6.52 4.73
CA LEU A 117 3.66 6.78 5.30
C LEU A 117 3.59 7.65 6.56
N ALA A 118 2.76 8.69 6.53
CA ALA A 118 2.52 9.57 7.66
C ALA A 118 1.98 8.80 8.87
N LEU A 119 0.96 7.96 8.65
CA LEU A 119 0.41 7.12 9.70
C LEU A 119 1.44 6.13 10.25
N SER A 120 2.20 5.45 9.38
CA SER A 120 3.24 4.51 9.81
C SER A 120 4.29 5.19 10.69
N ARG A 121 4.72 6.41 10.34
CA ARG A 121 5.66 7.19 11.16
C ARG A 121 5.10 7.52 12.54
N ILE A 122 3.83 7.93 12.62
CA ILE A 122 3.14 8.22 13.89
C ILE A 122 3.04 6.95 14.74
N LEU A 123 2.74 5.80 14.14
CA LEU A 123 2.68 4.52 14.85
C LEU A 123 4.06 4.10 15.37
N ASP A 124 5.13 4.33 14.61
CA ASP A 124 6.51 4.10 15.06
C ASP A 124 6.87 4.98 16.27
N GLU A 125 6.51 6.27 16.23
CA GLU A 125 6.68 7.21 17.36
C GLU A 125 5.92 6.73 18.61
N LYS A 126 4.73 6.13 18.43
CA LYS A 126 3.92 5.49 19.48
C LYS A 126 4.36 4.07 19.85
N LYS A 127 5.46 3.57 19.28
CA LYS A 127 6.01 2.21 19.48
C LYS A 127 5.01 1.08 19.13
N ILE A 128 4.11 1.32 18.18
CA ILE A 128 3.16 0.34 17.66
C ILE A 128 3.79 -0.33 16.43
N SER A 129 3.96 -1.65 16.49
CA SER A 129 4.54 -2.40 15.38
C SER A 129 3.60 -2.37 14.16
N ASN A 130 4.09 -1.85 13.05
CA ASN A 130 3.29 -1.69 11.84
C ASN A 130 4.05 -2.10 10.58
N ILE A 131 3.29 -2.38 9.52
CA ILE A 131 3.78 -2.64 8.17
C ILE A 131 2.80 -2.01 7.17
N LEU A 132 3.32 -1.52 6.06
CA LEU A 132 2.54 -0.89 5.01
C LEU A 132 2.27 -1.89 3.88
N ALA A 133 1.02 -2.02 3.47
CA ALA A 133 0.61 -2.79 2.31
C ALA A 133 0.48 -1.85 1.10
N ILE A 134 1.43 -1.92 0.16
CA ILE A 134 1.59 -0.99 -0.97
C ILE A 134 2.00 -1.76 -2.22
N ASP A 135 1.23 -1.64 -3.29
CA ASP A 135 1.55 -2.27 -4.58
C ASP A 135 2.34 -1.35 -5.53
N GLU A 136 2.27 -0.03 -5.33
CA GLU A 136 2.82 0.97 -6.25
C GLU A 136 4.36 1.03 -6.20
N ARG A 137 4.98 1.04 -7.38
CA ARG A 137 6.43 0.91 -7.56
C ARG A 137 7.21 2.14 -7.11
N THR A 138 6.75 3.33 -7.46
CA THR A 138 7.37 4.62 -7.16
C THR A 138 7.53 4.80 -5.66
N MET A 139 6.48 4.55 -4.89
CA MET A 139 6.47 4.70 -3.44
C MET A 139 7.35 3.65 -2.76
N ARG A 140 7.32 2.40 -3.22
CA ARG A 140 8.27 1.38 -2.79
C ARG A 140 9.72 1.79 -3.05
N MET A 141 10.02 2.26 -4.26
CA MET A 141 11.37 2.68 -4.60
C MET A 141 11.81 3.90 -3.80
N LEU A 142 10.91 4.84 -3.48
CA LEU A 142 11.22 5.99 -2.64
C LEU A 142 11.70 5.58 -1.25
N VAL A 143 11.05 4.58 -0.63
CA VAL A 143 11.37 4.18 0.74
C VAL A 143 12.43 3.08 0.84
N GLU A 144 12.48 2.14 -0.12
CA GLU A 144 13.42 1.01 -0.12
C GLU A 144 14.78 1.40 -0.73
N LYS A 145 14.77 2.07 -1.91
CA LYS A 145 15.99 2.36 -2.70
C LYS A 145 15.83 3.66 -3.52
N PRO A 146 15.77 4.85 -2.89
CA PRO A 146 15.46 6.11 -3.57
C PRO A 146 16.46 6.49 -4.68
N GLN A 147 17.70 6.01 -4.60
CA GLN A 147 18.70 6.20 -5.66
C GLN A 147 18.30 5.51 -6.97
N ASN A 148 17.60 4.38 -6.89
CA ASN A 148 17.09 3.70 -8.07
C ASN A 148 15.90 4.44 -8.66
N LEU A 149 15.15 5.18 -7.85
CA LEU A 149 14.02 5.99 -8.32
C LEU A 149 14.51 7.15 -9.19
N GLU A 150 15.63 7.78 -8.85
CA GLU A 150 16.27 8.81 -9.71
C GLU A 150 16.52 8.28 -11.13
N LYS A 151 17.13 7.09 -11.24
CA LYS A 151 17.40 6.44 -12.53
C LYS A 151 16.11 6.08 -13.27
N LEU A 152 15.09 5.61 -12.55
CA LEU A 152 13.80 5.25 -13.15
C LEU A 152 13.08 6.49 -13.71
N LEU A 153 13.02 7.57 -12.93
CA LEU A 153 12.41 8.83 -13.36
C LEU A 153 13.16 9.40 -14.58
N GLY A 154 14.49 9.32 -14.60
CA GLY A 154 15.28 9.79 -15.74
C GLY A 154 15.03 9.00 -17.02
N LYS A 155 14.88 7.67 -16.91
CA LYS A 155 14.48 6.83 -18.04
C LYS A 155 13.06 7.15 -18.53
N LYS A 156 12.11 7.35 -17.61
CA LYS A 156 10.70 7.60 -17.93
C LYS A 156 10.45 8.99 -18.54
N LEU A 157 11.17 10.00 -18.05
CA LEU A 157 11.00 11.40 -18.47
C LEU A 157 12.02 11.82 -19.55
N HIS A 158 12.88 10.90 -20.00
CA HIS A 158 13.94 11.14 -20.97
C HIS A 158 14.79 12.39 -20.64
N THR A 159 15.02 12.64 -19.35
CA THR A 159 15.67 13.85 -18.84
C THR A 159 16.59 13.48 -17.68
N ARG A 160 17.68 14.23 -17.49
CA ARG A 160 18.54 14.06 -16.32
C ARG A 160 17.79 14.46 -15.05
N ILE A 161 17.65 13.51 -14.12
CA ILE A 161 17.08 13.75 -12.80
C ILE A 161 18.19 13.82 -11.78
N THR A 162 18.08 14.75 -10.84
CA THR A 162 18.95 14.83 -9.68
C THR A 162 18.10 14.74 -8.41
N SER A 163 18.71 14.25 -7.33
CA SER A 163 18.03 14.03 -6.05
C SER A 163 18.66 14.85 -4.91
N ARG A 164 17.81 15.43 -4.07
CA ARG A 164 18.18 16.03 -2.78
C ARG A 164 18.39 14.91 -1.77
N ARG A 165 19.58 14.29 -1.77
CA ARG A 165 19.90 13.07 -0.99
C ARG A 165 19.62 13.18 0.51
N GLN A 166 19.69 14.39 1.07
CA GLN A 166 19.33 14.66 2.46
C GLN A 166 17.87 14.30 2.79
N ASN A 167 16.98 14.30 1.80
CA ASN A 167 15.57 13.94 1.99
C ASN A 167 15.37 12.43 2.14
N PHE A 168 16.33 11.60 1.73
CA PHE A 168 16.19 10.14 1.82
C PHE A 168 16.03 9.66 3.26
N LYS A 169 16.55 10.40 4.25
CA LYS A 169 16.44 10.04 5.67
C LYS A 169 14.98 9.98 6.15
N PHE A 170 14.08 10.79 5.58
CA PHE A 170 12.66 10.82 5.95
C PHE A 170 11.89 9.58 5.45
N PHE A 171 12.43 8.90 4.43
CA PHE A 171 11.82 7.74 3.81
C PHE A 171 12.45 6.40 4.24
N ARG A 172 13.36 6.43 5.23
CA ARG A 172 13.95 5.21 5.80
C ARG A 172 13.11 4.65 6.95
N GLY A 173 13.21 3.34 7.15
CA GLY A 173 12.63 2.62 8.29
C GLY A 173 11.25 2.02 8.04
N PHE A 174 10.59 2.37 6.93
CA PHE A 174 9.30 1.81 6.56
C PHE A 174 9.43 0.34 6.18
N LYS A 175 8.50 -0.48 6.69
CA LYS A 175 8.36 -1.88 6.32
C LYS A 175 7.22 -2.00 5.32
N ILE A 176 7.45 -2.67 4.20
CA ILE A 176 6.44 -2.85 3.15
C ILE A 176 6.16 -4.33 2.93
N ILE A 177 4.90 -4.61 2.60
CA ILE A 177 4.41 -5.85 2.02
C ILE A 177 3.54 -5.47 0.80
N ARG A 178 3.46 -6.29 -0.25
CA ARG A 178 2.52 -6.07 -1.36
C ARG A 178 1.36 -7.04 -1.27
N SER A 179 0.36 -6.83 -2.12
CA SER A 179 -0.71 -7.80 -2.35
C SER A 179 -0.15 -9.16 -2.78
N ALA A 180 0.96 -9.23 -3.52
CA ALA A 180 1.66 -10.47 -3.86
C ALA A 180 2.13 -11.27 -2.63
N GLU A 181 2.81 -10.63 -1.67
CA GLU A 181 3.20 -11.31 -0.43
C GLU A 181 1.99 -11.62 0.45
N LEU A 182 0.95 -10.77 0.46
CA LEU A 182 -0.29 -11.05 1.19
C LEU A 182 -0.99 -12.31 0.66
N VAL A 183 -1.10 -12.48 -0.66
CA VAL A 183 -1.70 -13.69 -1.25
C VAL A 183 -0.83 -14.93 -1.05
N TYR A 184 0.50 -14.77 -1.03
CA TYR A 184 1.41 -15.85 -0.60
C TYR A 184 1.15 -16.27 0.84
N VAL A 185 0.95 -15.33 1.77
CA VAL A 185 0.59 -15.65 3.17
C VAL A 185 -0.76 -16.35 3.25
N VAL A 186 -1.76 -15.91 2.47
CA VAL A 186 -3.08 -16.58 2.37
C VAL A 186 -2.92 -18.03 1.91
N TYR A 187 -2.09 -18.29 0.89
CA TYR A 187 -1.80 -19.63 0.40
C TYR A 187 -1.07 -20.46 1.46
N LYS A 188 0.05 -19.95 2.00
CA LYS A 188 0.89 -20.65 2.99
C LYS A 188 0.16 -21.01 4.27
N LYS A 189 -0.82 -20.19 4.68
CA LYS A 189 -1.67 -20.45 5.86
C LYS A 189 -2.93 -21.26 5.53
N ASN A 190 -3.05 -21.79 4.31
CA ASN A 190 -4.20 -22.56 3.85
C ASN A 190 -5.54 -21.80 3.96
N LEU A 191 -5.51 -20.47 3.85
CA LEU A 191 -6.68 -19.59 3.99
C LEU A 191 -7.46 -19.42 2.67
N ALA A 192 -6.80 -19.67 1.54
CA ALA A 192 -7.42 -19.67 0.21
C ALA A 192 -8.65 -20.60 0.18
N ARG A 193 -9.76 -20.15 -0.44
CA ARG A 193 -10.95 -21.01 -0.63
C ARG A 193 -10.68 -22.14 -1.62
N LEU A 194 -9.94 -21.84 -2.68
CA LEU A 194 -9.52 -22.83 -3.68
C LEU A 194 -8.44 -23.73 -3.09
N LYS A 195 -8.61 -25.04 -3.24
CA LYS A 195 -7.69 -26.07 -2.73
C LYS A 195 -6.98 -26.86 -3.84
N ASN A 196 -7.55 -26.87 -5.04
CA ASN A 196 -7.08 -27.70 -6.15
C ASN A 196 -6.45 -26.84 -7.25
N GLY A 197 -5.45 -27.39 -7.93
CA GLY A 197 -4.73 -26.73 -9.02
C GLY A 197 -3.59 -25.82 -8.56
N PRO A 198 -2.97 -25.05 -9.48
CA PRO A 198 -1.84 -24.18 -9.19
C PRO A 198 -2.28 -22.88 -8.50
N VAL A 199 -2.91 -23.00 -7.32
CA VAL A 199 -3.57 -21.89 -6.60
C VAL A 199 -2.63 -20.72 -6.35
N LEU A 200 -1.40 -20.97 -5.90
CA LEU A 200 -0.42 -19.91 -5.64
C LEU A 200 -0.07 -19.13 -6.91
N ASP A 201 0.17 -19.83 -8.02
CA ASP A 201 0.47 -19.20 -9.32
C ASP A 201 -0.70 -18.33 -9.78
N ALA A 202 -1.92 -18.88 -9.74
CA ALA A 202 -3.13 -18.14 -10.11
C ALA A 202 -3.33 -16.88 -9.27
N LEU A 203 -3.11 -16.94 -7.95
CA LEU A 203 -3.22 -15.79 -7.05
C LEU A 203 -2.18 -14.70 -7.37
N LEU A 204 -0.92 -15.09 -7.59
CA LEU A 204 0.17 -14.15 -7.89
C LEU A 204 -0.05 -13.43 -9.23
N TRP A 205 -0.46 -14.16 -10.26
CA TRP A 205 -0.79 -13.56 -11.56
C TRP A 205 -2.05 -12.70 -11.48
N ALA A 206 -3.06 -13.09 -10.71
CA ALA A 206 -4.27 -12.31 -10.50
C ALA A 206 -3.95 -10.91 -9.93
N VAL A 207 -3.12 -10.83 -8.88
CA VAL A 207 -2.75 -9.51 -8.31
C VAL A 207 -1.81 -8.73 -9.23
N LYS A 208 -0.89 -9.40 -9.94
CA LYS A 208 -0.03 -8.76 -10.94
C LYS A 208 -0.84 -8.07 -12.03
N PHE A 209 -1.86 -8.75 -12.58
CA PHE A 209 -2.70 -8.20 -13.64
C PHE A 209 -3.71 -7.16 -13.15
N LYS A 210 -3.88 -6.99 -11.83
CA LYS A 210 -4.72 -5.96 -11.20
C LYS A 210 -3.93 -4.83 -10.53
N GLY A 211 -2.66 -4.68 -10.85
CA GLY A 211 -1.88 -3.49 -10.50
C GLY A 211 -0.74 -3.71 -9.51
N CYS A 212 -0.56 -4.93 -8.99
CA CYS A 212 0.60 -5.23 -8.15
C CYS A 212 1.90 -5.13 -8.95
N SER A 213 2.79 -4.21 -8.54
CA SER A 213 4.11 -4.10 -9.16
C SER A 213 5.03 -5.24 -8.71
N ILE A 214 4.92 -6.37 -9.43
CA ILE A 214 5.75 -7.57 -9.27
C ILE A 214 6.20 -8.08 -10.65
N SER A 215 7.48 -8.44 -10.77
CA SER A 215 8.06 -9.01 -11.99
C SER A 215 7.69 -10.49 -12.15
N ARG A 216 7.95 -11.04 -13.34
CA ARG A 216 7.80 -12.49 -13.56
C ARG A 216 8.80 -13.28 -12.73
N ASP A 217 10.04 -12.80 -12.65
CA ASP A 217 11.11 -13.46 -11.89
C ASP A 217 10.76 -13.51 -10.40
N GLU A 218 10.22 -12.42 -9.84
CA GLU A 218 9.74 -12.38 -8.45
C GLU A 218 8.59 -13.38 -8.22
N ILE A 219 7.67 -13.55 -9.18
CA ILE A 219 6.61 -14.56 -9.08
C ILE A 219 7.21 -15.97 -9.02
N GLU A 220 8.16 -16.28 -9.91
CA GLU A 220 8.81 -17.58 -9.92
C GLU A 220 9.64 -17.83 -8.64
N GLU A 221 10.26 -16.80 -8.08
CA GLU A 221 10.93 -16.89 -6.77
C GLU A 221 9.93 -17.21 -5.65
N ILE A 222 8.81 -16.49 -5.57
CA ILE A 222 7.77 -16.76 -4.56
C ILE A 222 7.22 -18.18 -4.69
N LYS A 223 7.01 -18.67 -5.92
CA LYS A 223 6.53 -20.03 -6.18
C LYS A 223 7.49 -21.11 -5.70
N ARG A 224 8.80 -20.87 -5.74
CA ARG A 224 9.80 -21.81 -5.21
C ARG A 224 9.84 -21.87 -3.69
N LEU A 225 9.34 -20.83 -3.00
CA LEU A 225 9.32 -20.72 -1.54
C LEU A 225 8.06 -21.31 -0.89
N GLY A 226 7.05 -21.66 -1.68
CA GLY A 226 5.73 -22.15 -1.21
C GLY A 226 5.47 -23.57 -1.66
#